data_AF-A0A1C7NDE4-F1
#
_entry.id   AF-A0A1C7NDE4-F1
#
_cell.length_a   1.000
_cell.length_b   1.000
_cell.length_c   1.000
_cell.angle_alpha   90.00
_cell.angle_beta   90.00
_cell.angle_gamma   90.00
#
_symmetry.space_group_name_H-M   'P 1'
#
loop_
_entity.id
_entity.type
_entity.pdbx_description
1 polymer ?
#
loop_
_entity_poly.entity_id
_entity_poly.type
_entity_poly.pdbx_seq_one_letter_code
_entity_poly.pdbx_strand_id
1 'polypeptide(L)'
;MVPDESTVGTFIFVGRCYSAIDTLFKISANNTVYSLTNITDALQESSIRGVMKLQTNEVIRVEAARWKECFVAINEACSYSWRIINSNKQAGDLSPEEASARGVTLAFSQQYCCHRAGNYKSTTSQRPVQKKSKNVNCACPLRIGKYYAHPEYYELVLEKDHTNHVPGDVLDDIRILPLAKQSLHEILQQLKHSSKSPRQIRIDMLKAAHSFGHAFQRKVNYHDIWNLMNKVDKELYHFHKDHMVSFKIWINEKPPAEGYNCFSGSLGYIQDESRFAFDFCSPDQQNRMKSSTSFCLDSTHGISSNIADVLYTLIIR
;
A
#
# COMPACT_ATOMS: atom_id res chain seq x y z
N MET A 1 -21.87 -43.04 -27.33
CA MET A 1 -20.91 -42.72 -28.38
C MET A 1 -20.07 -41.55 -27.89
N VAL A 2 -18.87 -41.87 -27.41
CA VAL A 2 -17.67 -41.04 -27.13
C VAL A 2 -16.55 -41.85 -27.81
N PRO A 3 -15.58 -41.28 -28.57
CA PRO A 3 -14.51 -40.33 -28.16
C PRO A 3 -14.29 -39.22 -29.23
N ASP A 4 -13.30 -38.32 -29.27
CA ASP A 4 -12.30 -37.64 -28.41
C ASP A 4 -11.40 -36.81 -29.41
N GLU A 5 -10.63 -35.85 -28.89
CA GLU A 5 -9.45 -35.19 -29.50
C GLU A 5 -9.67 -34.25 -30.72
N SER A 6 -8.86 -33.24 -31.01
CA SER A 6 -7.91 -32.38 -30.30
C SER A 6 -7.46 -31.36 -31.36
N THR A 7 -7.37 -30.07 -31.06
CA THR A 7 -6.56 -29.16 -31.90
C THR A 7 -5.85 -28.12 -31.05
N VAL A 8 -4.60 -28.49 -30.81
CA VAL A 8 -3.42 -27.75 -30.39
C VAL A 8 -3.34 -26.34 -31.01
N GLY A 9 -3.30 -25.32 -30.15
CA GLY A 9 -2.83 -23.98 -30.50
C GLY A 9 -1.43 -23.75 -29.95
N THR A 10 -0.42 -23.97 -30.79
CA THR A 10 1.00 -23.70 -30.48
C THR A 10 1.22 -22.19 -30.33
N PHE A 11 1.51 -21.72 -29.12
CA PHE A 11 2.06 -20.38 -28.91
C PHE A 11 3.59 -20.45 -28.91
N ILE A 12 4.20 -20.02 -30.01
CA ILE A 12 5.64 -19.81 -30.11
C ILE A 12 5.98 -18.54 -29.31
N PHE A 13 6.57 -18.70 -28.13
CA PHE A 13 7.29 -17.61 -27.48
C PHE A 13 8.62 -17.41 -28.21
N VAL A 14 8.70 -16.39 -29.06
CA VAL A 14 9.98 -15.88 -29.56
C VAL A 14 10.61 -15.04 -28.45
N GLY A 15 11.16 -15.71 -27.44
CA GLY A 15 12.07 -15.09 -26.48
C GLY A 15 13.40 -14.85 -27.18
N ARG A 16 13.75 -13.59 -27.45
CA ARG A 16 15.13 -13.25 -27.82
C ARG A 16 16.03 -13.65 -26.64
N CYS A 17 16.86 -14.67 -26.84
CA CYS A 17 18.05 -14.92 -26.04
C CYS A 17 18.89 -13.64 -26.06
N TYR A 18 18.84 -12.84 -25.00
CA TYR A 18 19.95 -11.98 -24.69
C TYR A 18 21.07 -12.91 -24.24
N SER A 19 22.08 -13.06 -25.10
CA SER A 19 23.37 -13.62 -24.75
C SER A 19 23.79 -13.08 -23.39
N ALA A 20 24.09 -13.98 -22.47
CA ALA A 20 24.71 -13.65 -21.20
C ALA A 20 25.97 -12.81 -21.48
N ILE A 21 25.86 -11.51 -21.27
CA ILE A 21 27.03 -10.68 -21.02
C ILE A 21 27.34 -10.95 -19.55
N ASP A 22 28.18 -11.94 -19.30
CA ASP A 22 28.93 -12.06 -18.05
C ASP A 22 29.77 -10.79 -17.90
N THR A 23 29.15 -9.76 -17.34
CA THR A 23 29.89 -8.61 -16.86
C THR A 23 30.46 -9.04 -15.52
N LEU A 24 31.70 -9.52 -15.54
CA LEU A 24 32.55 -9.64 -14.37
C LEU A 24 32.74 -8.24 -13.78
N PHE A 25 31.77 -7.78 -12.99
CA PHE A 25 31.96 -6.67 -12.08
C PHE A 25 32.91 -7.16 -10.99
N LYS A 26 34.11 -6.56 -10.91
CA LYS A 26 34.93 -6.60 -9.70
C LYS A 26 34.17 -5.85 -8.60
N ILE A 27 33.34 -6.59 -7.88
CA ILE A 27 32.57 -6.11 -6.74
C ILE A 27 33.48 -6.20 -5.51
N SER A 28 33.52 -5.12 -4.72
CA SER A 28 34.05 -5.14 -3.35
C SER A 28 33.31 -6.20 -2.56
N ALA A 29 33.99 -7.31 -2.23
CA ALA A 29 33.40 -8.46 -1.55
C ALA A 29 33.17 -8.16 -0.07
N ASN A 30 32.16 -7.35 0.24
CA ASN A 30 31.61 -7.37 1.58
C ASN A 30 30.77 -8.66 1.71
N ASN A 31 31.31 -9.65 2.40
CA ASN A 31 30.63 -10.94 2.59
C ASN A 31 29.54 -10.91 3.67
N THR A 32 29.29 -9.74 4.27
CA THR A 32 28.30 -9.57 5.32
C THR A 32 26.89 -9.75 4.76
N VAL A 33 26.12 -10.61 5.41
CA VAL A 33 24.67 -10.71 5.19
C VAL A 33 23.99 -9.84 6.23
N TYR A 34 23.24 -8.85 5.77
CA TYR A 34 22.57 -7.87 6.62
C TYR A 34 21.15 -8.33 6.98
N SER A 35 20.80 -8.07 8.24
CA SER A 35 19.46 -8.26 8.79
C SER A 35 18.79 -6.90 8.99
N LEU A 36 17.57 -6.89 9.50
CA LEU A 36 16.86 -5.64 9.78
C LEU A 36 17.58 -4.76 10.82
N THR A 37 18.40 -5.34 11.71
CA THR A 37 19.04 -4.60 12.81
C THR A 37 20.31 -3.86 12.39
N ASN A 38 20.98 -4.30 11.32
CA ASN A 38 22.26 -3.73 10.88
C ASN A 38 22.24 -3.28 9.41
N ILE A 39 21.07 -3.28 8.74
CA ILE A 39 20.98 -2.91 7.32
C ILE A 39 21.44 -1.49 7.02
N THR A 40 21.37 -0.59 8.00
CA THR A 40 21.87 0.78 7.88
C THR A 40 23.38 0.85 7.69
N ASP A 41 24.12 -0.13 8.20
CA ASP A 41 25.58 -0.19 8.11
C ASP A 41 26.04 -0.48 6.67
N ALA A 42 25.14 -1.04 5.85
CA ALA A 42 25.36 -1.27 4.42
C ALA A 42 25.16 -0.02 3.56
N LEU A 43 24.73 1.10 4.15
CA LEU A 43 24.36 2.33 3.44
C LEU A 43 25.40 3.42 3.67
N GLN A 44 25.47 4.38 2.75
CA GLN A 44 26.34 5.56 2.88
C GLN A 44 25.53 6.82 3.16
N GLU A 45 26.14 7.82 3.78
CA GLU A 45 25.51 9.14 3.89
C GLU A 45 25.39 9.79 2.50
N SER A 46 24.24 10.40 2.24
CA SER A 46 24.02 11.22 1.05
C SER A 46 24.44 12.68 1.29
N SER A 47 24.28 13.53 0.28
CA SER A 47 24.46 14.98 0.42
C SER A 47 23.37 15.64 1.27
N ILE A 48 22.25 14.95 1.54
CA ILE A 48 21.16 15.44 2.37
C ILE A 48 21.29 14.83 3.76
N ARG A 49 21.41 15.69 4.79
CA ARG A 49 21.59 15.26 6.17
C ARG A 49 20.47 14.31 6.62
N GLY A 50 20.88 13.13 7.09
CA GLY A 50 19.97 12.08 7.58
C GLY A 50 19.39 11.19 6.49
N VAL A 51 19.64 11.48 5.20
CA VAL A 51 19.27 10.60 4.09
C VAL A 51 20.47 9.74 3.73
N MET A 52 20.24 8.43 3.69
CA MET A 52 21.24 7.46 3.27
C MET A 52 21.19 7.27 1.75
N LYS A 53 22.17 6.55 1.20
CA LYS A 53 22.18 6.14 -0.20
C LYS A 53 22.80 4.76 -0.35
N LEU A 54 22.36 4.05 -1.39
CA LEU A 54 23.03 2.85 -1.86
C LEU A 54 24.25 3.23 -2.68
N GLN A 55 25.38 2.56 -2.45
CA GLN A 55 26.55 2.70 -3.30
C GLN A 55 26.29 2.02 -4.65
N THR A 56 26.62 2.72 -5.74
CA THR A 56 26.42 2.18 -7.10
C THR A 56 27.38 1.02 -7.36
N ASN A 57 26.87 -0.05 -7.97
CA ASN A 57 27.58 -1.30 -8.27
C ASN A 57 28.12 -2.07 -7.04
N GLU A 58 27.65 -1.73 -5.84
CA GLU A 58 27.89 -2.54 -4.64
C GLU A 58 26.77 -3.56 -4.45
N VAL A 59 27.13 -4.79 -4.06
CA VAL A 59 26.16 -5.84 -3.76
C VAL A 59 25.86 -5.82 -2.27
N ILE A 60 24.60 -5.59 -1.92
CA ILE A 60 24.12 -5.73 -0.55
C ILE A 60 23.39 -7.07 -0.43
N ARG A 61 23.89 -7.93 0.47
CA ARG A 61 23.27 -9.22 0.77
C ARG A 61 22.35 -9.06 1.97
N VAL A 62 21.09 -9.47 1.84
CA VAL A 62 20.12 -9.41 2.95
C VAL A 62 19.54 -10.78 3.23
N GLU A 63 19.26 -11.07 4.50
CA GLU A 63 18.68 -12.35 4.92
C GLU A 63 17.40 -12.70 4.16
N ALA A 64 17.33 -13.93 3.65
CA ALA A 64 16.22 -14.38 2.82
C ALA A 64 14.87 -14.38 3.53
N ALA A 65 14.83 -14.64 4.84
CA ALA A 65 13.59 -14.68 5.62
C ALA A 65 12.91 -13.30 5.71
N ARG A 66 13.69 -12.20 5.70
CA ARG A 66 13.20 -10.84 5.98
C ARG A 66 13.58 -9.81 4.92
N TRP A 67 14.02 -10.25 3.74
CA TRP A 67 14.51 -9.35 2.69
C TRP A 67 13.53 -8.24 2.32
N LYS A 68 12.21 -8.50 2.32
CA LYS A 68 11.18 -7.48 2.03
C LYS A 68 11.13 -6.39 3.10
N GLU A 69 11.31 -6.76 4.36
CA GLU A 69 11.35 -5.81 5.47
C GLU A 69 12.62 -4.97 5.41
N CYS A 70 13.78 -5.62 5.16
CA CYS A 70 15.04 -4.92 4.92
C CYS A 70 14.92 -3.97 3.72
N PHE A 71 14.27 -4.39 2.64
CA PHE A 71 14.06 -3.55 1.47
C PHE A 71 13.19 -2.32 1.78
N VAL A 72 12.15 -2.46 2.60
CA VAL A 72 11.36 -1.31 3.09
C VAL A 72 12.24 -0.37 3.93
N ALA A 73 13.05 -0.91 4.84
CA ALA A 73 13.95 -0.11 5.67
C ALA A 73 14.99 0.67 4.84
N ILE A 74 15.61 0.02 3.83
CA ILE A 74 16.51 0.69 2.88
C ILE A 74 15.78 1.83 2.16
N ASN A 75 14.56 1.58 1.68
CA ASN A 75 13.81 2.59 0.95
C ASN A 75 13.43 3.79 1.83
N GLU A 76 13.08 3.57 3.09
CA GLU A 76 12.81 4.65 4.05
C GLU A 76 14.09 5.44 4.39
N ALA A 77 15.21 4.75 4.64
CA ALA A 77 16.49 5.39 4.95
C ALA A 77 17.05 6.21 3.77
N CYS A 78 16.90 5.70 2.55
CA CYS A 78 17.39 6.34 1.34
C CYS A 78 16.40 7.32 0.68
N SER A 79 15.17 7.43 1.21
CA SER A 79 14.08 8.16 0.56
C SER A 79 13.80 7.66 -0.87
N TYR A 80 13.92 6.36 -1.10
CA TYR A 80 13.74 5.74 -2.40
C TYR A 80 12.29 5.29 -2.63
N SER A 81 11.83 5.42 -3.86
CA SER A 81 10.58 4.82 -4.31
C SER A 81 10.77 4.21 -5.70
N TRP A 82 10.23 3.01 -5.86
CA TRP A 82 10.51 2.12 -6.97
C TRP A 82 9.23 1.68 -7.67
N ARG A 83 9.33 1.48 -8.99
CA ARG A 83 8.32 0.80 -9.80
C ARG A 83 8.92 -0.47 -10.37
N ILE A 84 8.16 -1.56 -10.31
CA ILE A 84 8.58 -2.86 -10.84
C ILE A 84 8.52 -2.79 -12.36
N ILE A 85 9.64 -3.07 -13.03
CA ILE A 85 9.72 -3.17 -14.49
C ILE A 85 9.50 -4.62 -14.91
N ASN A 86 10.18 -5.54 -14.23
CA ASN A 86 10.18 -6.96 -14.54
C ASN A 86 10.30 -7.77 -13.25
N SER A 87 9.64 -8.92 -13.22
CA SER A 87 9.73 -9.88 -12.12
C SER A 87 9.46 -11.28 -12.67
N ASN A 88 10.33 -12.24 -12.37
CA ASN A 88 9.94 -13.65 -12.44
C ASN A 88 9.19 -13.98 -11.14
N LYS A 89 7.86 -13.96 -11.20
CA LYS A 89 6.99 -13.95 -10.00
C LYS A 89 7.06 -15.21 -9.13
N GLN A 90 7.66 -16.29 -9.63
CA GLN A 90 7.81 -17.53 -8.89
C GLN A 90 9.31 -17.79 -8.71
N ALA A 91 9.74 -17.87 -7.45
CA ALA A 91 10.96 -18.60 -7.15
C ALA A 91 10.75 -20.02 -7.67
N GLY A 92 11.59 -20.50 -8.58
CA GLY A 92 11.40 -21.85 -9.10
C GLY A 92 11.48 -22.87 -7.96
N ASP A 93 10.61 -23.87 -7.98
CA ASP A 93 10.56 -24.93 -6.96
C ASP A 93 11.68 -25.97 -7.14
N LEU A 94 12.74 -25.63 -7.88
CA LEU A 94 13.86 -26.52 -8.14
C LEU A 94 14.74 -26.62 -6.90
N SER A 95 15.24 -27.82 -6.62
CA SER A 95 16.35 -27.97 -5.67
C SER A 95 17.63 -27.34 -6.25
N PRO A 96 18.62 -26.95 -5.43
CA PRO A 96 19.91 -26.48 -5.90
C PRO A 96 20.59 -27.46 -6.88
N GLU A 97 20.47 -28.76 -6.62
CA GLU A 97 21.02 -29.82 -7.46
C GLU A 97 20.32 -29.89 -8.82
N GLU A 98 18.98 -29.81 -8.85
CA GLU A 98 18.19 -29.79 -10.09
C GLU A 98 18.46 -28.53 -10.91
N ALA A 99 18.57 -27.39 -10.24
CA ALA A 99 18.91 -26.12 -10.87
C ALA A 99 20.31 -26.18 -11.51
N SER A 100 21.29 -26.72 -10.78
CA SER A 100 22.65 -26.96 -11.30
C SER A 100 22.65 -27.90 -12.51
N ALA A 101 21.90 -29.00 -12.46
CA ALA A 101 21.79 -29.96 -13.56
C ALA A 101 21.17 -29.34 -14.82
N ARG A 102 20.30 -28.33 -14.66
CA ARG A 102 19.66 -27.59 -15.75
C ARG A 102 20.42 -26.33 -16.17
N GLY A 103 21.55 -26.02 -15.54
CA GLY A 103 22.32 -24.79 -15.79
C GLY A 103 21.58 -23.51 -15.37
N VAL A 104 20.60 -23.61 -14.46
CA VAL A 104 19.82 -22.48 -13.96
C VAL A 104 20.45 -21.98 -12.66
N THR A 105 20.88 -20.72 -12.64
CA THR A 105 21.57 -20.13 -11.49
C THR A 105 20.65 -19.29 -10.61
N LEU A 106 19.67 -18.63 -11.20
CA LEU A 106 18.83 -17.63 -10.55
C LEU A 106 17.48 -18.22 -10.15
N ALA A 107 17.20 -18.24 -8.85
CA ALA A 107 15.92 -18.67 -8.30
C ALA A 107 14.87 -17.57 -8.42
N PHE A 108 15.25 -16.31 -8.18
CA PHE A 108 14.34 -15.15 -8.22
C PHE A 108 15.08 -13.90 -8.70
N SER A 109 14.36 -13.01 -9.37
CA SER A 109 14.83 -11.76 -9.96
C SER A 109 13.71 -10.73 -10.04
N GLN A 110 14.00 -9.54 -9.53
CA GLN A 110 13.11 -8.40 -9.69
C GLN A 110 13.89 -7.16 -10.05
N GLN A 111 13.47 -6.52 -11.13
CA GLN A 111 14.04 -5.27 -11.61
C GLN A 111 13.09 -4.12 -11.35
N TYR A 112 13.66 -3.05 -10.83
CA TYR A 112 12.97 -1.84 -10.45
C TYR A 112 13.55 -0.65 -11.19
N CYS A 113 12.71 0.33 -11.54
CA CYS A 113 13.13 1.67 -11.91
C CYS A 113 12.69 2.67 -10.85
N CYS A 114 13.39 3.79 -10.78
CA CYS A 114 12.95 4.91 -9.94
C CYS A 114 11.50 5.34 -10.26
N HIS A 115 10.76 5.77 -9.24
CA HIS A 115 9.42 6.35 -9.38
C HIS A 115 9.39 7.56 -10.33
N ARG A 116 10.53 8.25 -10.48
CA ARG A 116 10.75 9.41 -11.35
C ARG A 116 11.12 9.04 -12.79
N ALA A 117 11.23 7.75 -13.11
CA ALA A 117 11.60 7.30 -14.44
C ALA A 117 10.54 7.64 -15.51
N GLY A 118 10.97 7.69 -16.76
CA GLY A 118 10.12 8.01 -17.91
C GLY A 118 9.89 9.51 -18.11
N ASN A 119 9.22 9.84 -19.21
CA ASN A 119 8.91 11.21 -19.60
C ASN A 119 7.39 11.40 -19.58
N TYR A 120 6.92 12.55 -19.10
CA TYR A 120 5.54 12.96 -19.33
C TYR A 120 5.53 14.25 -20.13
N LYS A 121 5.02 14.17 -21.37
CA LYS A 121 4.70 15.34 -22.18
C LYS A 121 3.21 15.61 -22.04
N SER A 122 2.86 16.74 -21.43
CA SER A 122 1.47 17.22 -21.42
C SER A 122 1.00 17.45 -22.85
N THR A 123 -0.10 16.81 -23.25
CA THR A 123 -0.73 17.04 -24.56
C THR A 123 -1.60 18.29 -24.58
N THR A 124 -1.88 18.89 -23.42
CA THR A 124 -2.69 20.11 -23.28
C THR A 124 -1.77 21.33 -23.20
N SER A 125 -2.18 22.44 -23.86
CA SER A 125 -1.51 23.75 -23.76
C SER A 125 -1.28 24.10 -22.30
N GLN A 126 -0.01 24.39 -21.95
CA GLN A 126 0.42 24.59 -20.58
C GLN A 126 -0.46 25.65 -19.89
N ARG A 127 -1.24 25.21 -18.89
CA ARG A 127 -1.92 26.14 -17.99
C ARG A 127 -0.85 26.76 -17.09
N PRO A 128 -0.93 28.06 -16.77
CA PRO A 128 0.08 28.74 -15.93
C PRO A 128 0.35 28.07 -14.56
N VAL A 129 -0.60 27.26 -14.07
CA VAL A 129 -0.53 26.55 -12.79
C VAL A 129 -0.47 25.02 -13.00
N GLN A 130 0.33 24.55 -13.96
CA GLN A 130 0.54 23.11 -14.13
C GLN A 130 1.61 22.62 -13.14
N LYS A 131 1.26 21.63 -12.31
CA LYS A 131 2.22 20.96 -11.43
C LYS A 131 3.37 20.41 -12.27
N LYS A 132 4.61 20.59 -11.80
CA LYS A 132 5.80 19.94 -12.39
C LYS A 132 5.50 18.45 -12.61
N SER A 133 5.96 17.91 -13.73
CA SER A 133 5.85 16.48 -14.02
C SER A 133 6.43 15.66 -12.86
N LYS A 134 5.75 14.58 -12.50
CA LYS A 134 6.28 13.60 -11.54
C LYS A 134 7.47 12.82 -12.09
N ASN A 135 7.59 12.73 -13.42
CA ASN A 135 8.64 11.96 -14.08
C ASN A 135 9.67 12.92 -14.69
N VAL A 136 10.96 12.64 -14.46
CA VAL A 136 12.10 13.45 -14.92
C VAL A 136 13.14 12.62 -15.69
N ASN A 137 12.72 11.50 -16.30
CA ASN A 137 13.59 10.56 -17.00
C ASN A 137 14.76 10.06 -16.14
N CYS A 138 14.51 9.79 -14.85
CA CYS A 138 15.52 9.14 -14.02
C CYS A 138 15.84 7.75 -14.58
N ALA A 139 17.13 7.46 -14.77
CA ALA A 139 17.62 6.23 -15.41
C ALA A 139 18.21 5.22 -14.40
N CYS A 140 17.86 5.36 -13.12
CA CYS A 140 18.34 4.54 -12.01
C CYS A 140 17.61 3.19 -11.96
N PRO A 141 18.32 2.07 -12.23
CA PRO A 141 17.81 0.72 -12.07
C PRO A 141 18.30 0.09 -10.76
N LEU A 142 17.40 -0.64 -10.10
CA LEU A 142 17.73 -1.51 -8.98
C LEU A 142 17.37 -2.95 -9.33
N ARG A 143 18.31 -3.87 -9.12
CA ARG A 143 18.11 -5.30 -9.30
C ARG A 143 18.12 -5.99 -7.95
N ILE A 144 17.15 -6.88 -7.74
CA ILE A 144 17.11 -7.79 -6.60
C ILE A 144 17.13 -9.21 -7.14
N GLY A 145 18.05 -10.04 -6.67
CA GLY A 145 18.21 -11.43 -7.12
C GLY A 145 18.34 -12.41 -5.96
N LYS A 146 17.91 -13.66 -6.17
CA LYS A 146 18.22 -14.81 -5.31
C LYS A 146 18.76 -15.93 -6.17
N TYR A 147 19.83 -16.57 -5.72
CA TYR A 147 20.50 -17.64 -6.45
C TYR A 147 20.24 -18.99 -5.78
N TYR A 148 20.21 -20.07 -6.57
CA TYR A 148 20.07 -21.42 -6.02
C TYR A 148 21.30 -21.87 -5.23
N ALA A 149 22.49 -21.39 -5.62
CA ALA A 149 23.74 -21.69 -4.92
C ALA A 149 23.80 -21.09 -3.51
N HIS A 150 23.06 -19.99 -3.27
CA HIS A 150 23.06 -19.23 -2.02
C HIS A 150 21.61 -18.88 -1.62
N PRO A 151 20.82 -19.86 -1.16
CA PRO A 151 19.41 -19.65 -0.83
C PRO A 151 19.18 -18.81 0.44
N GLU A 152 20.23 -18.57 1.23
CA GLU A 152 20.21 -17.90 2.53
C GLU A 152 20.05 -16.37 2.45
N TYR A 153 20.36 -15.74 1.31
CA TYR A 153 20.24 -14.29 1.13
C TYR A 153 19.67 -13.89 -0.24
N TYR A 154 19.25 -12.62 -0.33
CA TYR A 154 18.98 -11.91 -1.58
C TYR A 154 20.08 -10.88 -1.81
N GLU A 155 20.42 -10.66 -3.06
CA GLU A 155 21.37 -9.63 -3.48
C GLU A 155 20.60 -8.43 -4.03
N LEU A 156 20.89 -7.24 -3.51
CA LEU A 156 20.39 -5.97 -4.00
C LEU A 156 21.55 -5.20 -4.63
N VAL A 157 21.35 -4.71 -5.85
CA VAL A 157 22.38 -3.98 -6.60
C VAL A 157 21.75 -2.76 -7.26
N LEU A 158 22.28 -1.58 -6.93
CA LEU A 158 21.99 -0.35 -7.64
C LEU A 158 22.94 -0.23 -8.83
N GLU A 159 22.44 -0.43 -10.04
CA GLU A 159 23.31 -0.50 -11.24
C GLU A 159 23.79 0.89 -11.69
N LYS A 160 22.97 1.92 -11.47
CA LYS A 160 23.31 3.32 -11.77
C LYS A 160 22.67 4.22 -10.74
N ASP A 161 23.35 5.32 -10.44
CA ASP A 161 22.83 6.34 -9.53
C ASP A 161 21.62 7.10 -10.13
N HIS A 162 20.89 7.80 -9.27
CA HIS A 162 19.79 8.67 -9.64
C HIS A 162 20.26 9.81 -10.55
N THR A 163 19.61 9.92 -11.71
CA THR A 163 19.80 11.03 -12.65
C THR A 163 18.59 11.97 -12.61
N ASN A 164 18.84 13.27 -12.81
CA ASN A 164 17.82 14.33 -12.93
C ASN A 164 16.98 14.61 -11.67
N HIS A 165 17.27 13.96 -10.54
CA HIS A 165 16.76 14.35 -9.23
C HIS A 165 17.69 13.83 -8.13
N VAL A 166 17.58 14.43 -6.94
CA VAL A 166 18.26 13.97 -5.73
C VAL A 166 17.23 13.32 -4.82
N PRO A 167 17.39 12.03 -4.48
CA PRO A 167 16.51 11.37 -3.51
C PRO A 167 16.49 12.10 -2.17
N GLY A 168 15.29 12.29 -1.61
CA GLY A 168 15.13 13.03 -0.37
C GLY A 168 15.14 14.57 -0.52
N ASP A 169 15.15 15.11 -1.74
CA ASP A 169 14.95 16.54 -1.94
C ASP A 169 13.51 16.96 -1.57
N VAL A 170 13.38 17.98 -0.71
CA VAL A 170 12.08 18.42 -0.16
C VAL A 170 11.19 19.08 -1.20
N LEU A 171 11.78 19.78 -2.17
CA LEU A 171 11.03 20.59 -3.13
C LEU A 171 10.46 19.73 -4.24
N ASP A 172 11.26 18.80 -4.73
CA ASP A 172 10.93 18.03 -5.91
C ASP A 172 10.63 16.55 -5.59
N ASP A 173 11.31 15.88 -4.66
CA ASP A 173 11.23 14.41 -4.51
C ASP A 173 10.29 13.94 -3.40
N ILE A 174 10.54 14.35 -2.15
CA ILE A 174 9.83 13.89 -0.94
C ILE A 174 8.31 14.01 -1.06
N ARG A 175 7.81 15.07 -1.71
CA ARG A 175 6.37 15.32 -1.86
C ARG A 175 5.63 14.22 -2.63
N ILE A 176 6.35 13.41 -3.41
CA ILE A 176 5.80 12.38 -4.29
C ILE A 176 5.98 10.97 -3.68
N LEU A 177 6.81 10.84 -2.64
CA LEU A 177 7.04 9.57 -1.97
C LEU A 177 5.78 9.06 -1.25
N PRO A 178 5.67 7.73 -1.02
CA PRO A 178 4.70 7.18 -0.09
C PRO A 178 4.86 7.76 1.32
N LEU A 179 3.80 7.70 2.14
CA LEU A 179 3.94 7.99 3.56
C LEU A 179 4.80 6.94 4.24
N ALA A 180 5.56 7.34 5.25
CA ALA A 180 6.32 6.44 6.11
C ALA A 180 5.39 5.40 6.75
N LYS A 181 5.89 4.18 6.95
CA LYS A 181 5.09 3.05 7.46
C LYS A 181 4.43 3.36 8.80
N GLN A 182 5.15 4.02 9.71
CA GLN A 182 4.62 4.40 11.02
C GLN A 182 3.46 5.39 10.90
N SER A 183 3.63 6.47 10.13
CA SER A 183 2.55 7.46 9.93
C SER A 183 1.33 6.82 9.27
N LEU A 184 1.54 5.93 8.30
CA LEU A 184 0.45 5.18 7.67
C LEU A 184 -0.31 4.32 8.69
N HIS A 185 0.42 3.60 9.55
CA HIS A 185 -0.16 2.75 10.58
C HIS A 185 -0.98 3.55 11.59
N GLU A 186 -0.45 4.66 12.10
CA GLU A 186 -1.13 5.54 13.05
C GLU A 186 -2.41 6.16 12.47
N ILE A 187 -2.36 6.61 11.21
CA ILE A 187 -3.55 7.13 10.51
C ILE A 187 -4.60 6.04 10.37
N LEU A 188 -4.21 4.84 9.93
CA LEU A 188 -5.14 3.72 9.77
C LEU A 188 -5.77 3.29 11.10
N GLN A 189 -4.99 3.24 12.19
CA GLN A 189 -5.53 2.95 13.51
C GLN A 189 -6.54 4.01 13.96
N GLN A 190 -6.23 5.30 13.77
CA GLN A 190 -7.17 6.36 14.12
C GLN A 190 -8.43 6.30 13.25
N LEU A 191 -8.31 6.07 11.95
CA LEU A 191 -9.48 5.95 11.07
C LEU A 191 -10.37 4.75 11.42
N LYS A 192 -9.81 3.63 11.90
CA LYS A 192 -10.57 2.42 12.22
C LYS A 192 -11.16 2.42 13.63
N HIS A 193 -10.52 3.07 14.59
CA HIS A 193 -10.85 2.90 16.01
C HIS A 193 -11.13 4.19 16.77
N SER A 194 -10.85 5.36 16.18
CA SER A 194 -11.12 6.64 16.82
C SER A 194 -12.51 7.17 16.47
N SER A 195 -13.15 7.85 17.42
CA SER A 195 -14.33 8.69 17.18
C SER A 195 -14.00 10.05 16.53
N LYS A 196 -12.72 10.33 16.25
CA LYS A 196 -12.28 11.59 15.65
C LYS A 196 -12.70 11.69 14.19
N SER A 197 -13.09 12.89 13.79
CA SER A 197 -13.32 13.18 12.36
C SER A 197 -12.01 13.11 11.57
N PRO A 198 -12.07 12.79 10.26
CA PRO A 198 -10.90 12.80 9.37
C PRO A 198 -10.13 14.13 9.38
N ARG A 199 -10.85 15.25 9.54
CA ARG A 199 -10.25 16.58 9.67
C ARG A 199 -9.44 16.69 10.96
N GLN A 200 -9.96 16.19 12.07
CA GLN A 200 -9.28 16.20 13.35
C GLN A 200 -8.04 15.30 13.34
N ILE A 201 -8.16 14.10 12.78
CA ILE A 201 -7.03 13.18 12.56
C ILE A 201 -5.93 13.91 11.78
N ARG A 202 -6.26 14.64 10.71
CA ARG A 202 -5.27 15.44 9.96
C ARG A 202 -4.57 16.48 10.82
N ILE A 203 -5.33 17.26 11.58
CA ILE A 203 -4.78 18.34 12.41
C ILE A 203 -3.83 17.74 13.45
N ASP A 204 -4.22 16.64 14.07
CA ASP A 204 -3.41 15.95 15.07
C ASP A 204 -2.12 15.40 14.45
N MET A 205 -2.21 14.76 13.28
CA MET A 205 -1.02 14.27 12.54
C MET A 205 -0.10 15.40 12.08
N LEU A 206 -0.64 16.56 11.67
CA LEU A 206 0.17 17.72 11.29
C LEU A 206 0.88 18.34 12.50
N LYS A 207 0.21 18.41 13.66
CA LYS A 207 0.85 18.85 14.92
C LYS A 207 1.95 17.86 15.34
N ALA A 208 1.67 16.57 15.22
CA ALA A 208 2.59 15.49 15.53
C ALA A 208 3.74 15.38 14.51
N ALA A 209 3.61 15.94 13.29
CA ALA A 209 4.64 15.85 12.26
C ALA A 209 5.99 16.47 12.68
N HIS A 210 5.98 17.42 13.62
CA HIS A 210 7.21 17.95 14.22
C HIS A 210 7.86 17.00 15.23
N SER A 211 7.10 16.07 15.81
CA SER A 211 7.54 15.08 16.79
C SER A 211 7.91 13.73 16.15
N PHE A 212 7.29 13.37 15.02
CA PHE A 212 7.44 12.04 14.39
C PHE A 212 8.05 12.05 12.99
N GLY A 213 8.13 13.21 12.33
CA GLY A 213 8.68 13.30 10.97
C GLY A 213 10.15 13.64 10.98
N HIS A 214 11.00 12.78 10.41
CA HIS A 214 12.35 13.21 10.05
C HIS A 214 12.28 14.28 8.95
N ALA A 215 13.28 15.17 8.89
CA ALA A 215 13.31 16.26 7.90
C ALA A 215 13.21 15.77 6.44
N PHE A 216 13.59 14.51 6.20
CA PHE A 216 13.59 13.85 4.91
C PHE A 216 12.36 12.95 4.65
N GLN A 217 11.40 12.89 5.57
CA GLN A 217 10.16 12.15 5.36
C GLN A 217 9.04 13.04 4.81
N ARG A 218 8.17 12.43 3.99
CA ARG A 218 7.01 13.13 3.46
C ARG A 218 6.01 13.42 4.58
N LYS A 219 5.67 14.70 4.73
CA LYS A 219 4.59 15.13 5.63
C LYS A 219 3.22 14.67 5.12
N VAL A 220 2.41 14.21 6.05
CA VAL A 220 1.00 13.85 5.83
C VAL A 220 0.23 15.05 5.30
N ASN A 221 -0.57 14.85 4.25
CA ASN A 221 -1.48 15.88 3.76
C ASN A 221 -2.95 15.43 3.82
N TYR A 222 -3.86 16.35 3.48
CA TYR A 222 -5.29 16.07 3.48
C TYR A 222 -5.70 14.94 2.54
N HIS A 223 -5.10 14.90 1.35
CA HIS A 223 -5.45 13.93 0.32
C HIS A 223 -5.04 12.51 0.73
N ASP A 224 -3.95 12.36 1.48
CA ASP A 224 -3.55 11.07 2.04
C ASP A 224 -4.63 10.51 2.97
N ILE A 225 -5.10 11.31 3.92
CA ILE A 225 -6.14 10.90 4.87
C ILE A 225 -7.45 10.62 4.13
N TRP A 226 -7.83 11.46 3.19
CA TRP A 226 -9.04 11.25 2.39
C TRP A 226 -8.96 9.94 1.57
N ASN A 227 -7.82 9.64 0.94
CA ASN A 227 -7.63 8.40 0.19
C ASN A 227 -7.62 7.17 1.09
N LEU A 228 -7.00 7.25 2.27
CA LEU A 228 -6.99 6.17 3.24
C LEU A 228 -8.38 5.93 3.83
N MET A 229 -9.10 7.00 4.16
CA MET A 229 -10.49 6.93 4.61
C MET A 229 -11.36 6.27 3.54
N ASN A 230 -11.30 6.70 2.28
CA ASN A 230 -12.04 6.03 1.21
C ASN A 230 -11.68 4.55 1.05
N LYS A 231 -10.42 4.18 1.30
CA LYS A 231 -10.00 2.78 1.27
C LYS A 231 -10.62 2.01 2.44
N VAL A 232 -10.60 2.58 3.64
CA VAL A 232 -11.24 2.03 4.84
C VAL A 232 -12.75 1.94 4.64
N ASP A 233 -13.41 2.95 4.10
CA ASP A 233 -14.85 2.96 3.81
C ASP A 233 -15.24 1.88 2.80
N LYS A 234 -14.38 1.62 1.82
CA LYS A 234 -14.56 0.49 0.90
C LYS A 234 -14.42 -0.85 1.61
N GLU A 235 -13.43 -0.99 2.49
CA GLU A 235 -13.23 -2.21 3.30
C GLU A 235 -14.39 -2.45 4.30
N LEU A 236 -14.96 -1.38 4.86
CA LEU A 236 -15.97 -1.45 5.92
C LEU A 236 -17.41 -1.53 5.41
N TYR A 237 -17.69 -1.00 4.20
CA TYR A 237 -19.07 -0.84 3.73
C TYR A 237 -19.34 -1.37 2.31
N HIS A 238 -18.31 -1.66 1.49
CA HIS A 238 -18.50 -2.11 0.10
C HIS A 238 -18.16 -3.59 -0.07
N PHE A 239 -18.98 -4.46 0.50
CA PHE A 239 -18.82 -5.93 0.42
C PHE A 239 -19.22 -6.53 -0.93
N HIS A 240 -20.01 -5.81 -1.72
CA HIS A 240 -20.57 -6.26 -2.99
C HIS A 240 -20.64 -5.09 -3.99
N LYS A 241 -20.73 -5.39 -5.30
CA LYS A 241 -20.87 -4.36 -6.35
C LYS A 241 -22.19 -3.60 -6.23
N ASP A 242 -23.24 -4.28 -5.80
CA ASP A 242 -24.54 -3.70 -5.47
C ASP A 242 -24.52 -3.14 -4.04
N HIS A 243 -24.89 -1.86 -3.90
CA HIS A 243 -24.89 -1.15 -2.63
C HIS A 243 -25.92 -1.70 -1.63
N MET A 244 -27.08 -2.14 -2.10
CA MET A 244 -28.11 -2.75 -1.25
C MET A 244 -27.72 -4.14 -0.77
N VAL A 245 -27.05 -4.91 -1.61
CA VAL A 245 -26.46 -6.19 -1.16
C VAL A 245 -25.37 -5.94 -0.12
N SER A 246 -24.49 -4.95 -0.33
CA SER A 246 -23.47 -4.57 0.65
C SER A 246 -24.08 -4.13 1.98
N PHE A 247 -25.11 -3.30 1.93
CA PHE A 247 -25.83 -2.85 3.11
C PHE A 247 -26.48 -4.02 3.86
N LYS A 248 -27.12 -4.97 3.15
CA LYS A 248 -27.70 -6.18 3.74
C LYS A 248 -26.65 -7.07 4.39
N ILE A 249 -25.49 -7.26 3.76
CA ILE A 249 -24.36 -8.00 4.36
C ILE A 249 -23.90 -7.27 5.63
N TRP A 250 -23.73 -5.94 5.55
CA TRP A 250 -23.31 -5.16 6.70
C TRP A 250 -24.27 -5.34 7.88
N ILE A 251 -25.55 -4.99 7.72
CA ILE A 251 -26.50 -4.97 8.84
C ILE A 251 -26.78 -6.35 9.45
N ASN A 252 -26.76 -7.41 8.64
CA ASN A 252 -27.13 -8.75 9.10
C ASN A 252 -25.93 -9.57 9.60
N GLU A 253 -24.70 -9.23 9.21
CA GLU A 253 -23.52 -10.01 9.57
C GLU A 253 -22.53 -9.24 10.45
N LYS A 254 -22.28 -7.96 10.18
CA LYS A 254 -21.17 -7.23 10.84
C LYS A 254 -21.51 -6.79 12.26
N PRO A 255 -22.51 -5.93 12.53
CA PRO A 255 -22.83 -5.57 13.91
C PRO A 255 -23.26 -6.77 14.78
N PRO A 256 -24.05 -7.75 14.31
CA PRO A 256 -24.39 -8.92 15.11
C PRO A 256 -23.16 -9.72 15.57
N ALA A 257 -22.12 -9.85 14.73
CA ALA A 257 -20.87 -10.50 15.12
C ALA A 257 -20.11 -9.75 16.23
N GLU A 258 -20.36 -8.45 16.40
CA GLU A 258 -19.82 -7.62 17.49
C GLU A 258 -20.78 -7.51 18.69
N GLY A 259 -21.87 -8.29 18.71
CA GLY A 259 -22.85 -8.32 19.80
C GLY A 259 -23.89 -7.21 19.76
N TYR A 260 -24.02 -6.49 18.65
CA TYR A 260 -25.08 -5.51 18.47
C TYR A 260 -26.43 -6.19 18.23
N ASN A 261 -27.49 -5.65 18.82
CA ASN A 261 -28.85 -6.04 18.47
C ASN A 261 -29.27 -5.25 17.25
N CYS A 262 -29.55 -5.94 16.15
CA CYS A 262 -30.01 -5.32 14.90
C CYS A 262 -31.49 -5.61 14.67
N PHE A 263 -32.20 -4.62 14.16
CA PHE A 263 -33.60 -4.70 13.79
C PHE A 263 -33.77 -4.33 12.32
N SER A 264 -34.63 -5.07 11.64
CA SER A 264 -35.12 -4.72 10.31
C SER A 264 -36.64 -4.77 10.33
N GLY A 265 -37.27 -3.71 9.85
CA GLY A 265 -38.72 -3.56 9.83
C GLY A 265 -39.22 -3.21 8.44
N SER A 266 -40.30 -3.87 8.02
CA SER A 266 -41.14 -3.37 6.93
C SER A 266 -42.07 -2.31 7.52
N LEU A 267 -42.07 -1.10 6.96
CA LEU A 267 -43.00 -0.04 7.34
C LEU A 267 -44.38 -0.36 6.74
N GLY A 268 -45.07 -1.35 7.32
CA GLY A 268 -46.29 -1.99 6.79
C GLY A 268 -47.52 -1.10 6.60
N TYR A 269 -47.40 0.21 6.80
CA TYR A 269 -48.44 1.20 6.54
C TYR A 269 -48.51 1.61 5.05
N ILE A 270 -47.47 1.33 4.26
CA ILE A 270 -47.37 1.67 2.84
C ILE A 270 -46.78 0.45 2.11
N GLN A 271 -47.48 -0.09 1.11
CA GLN A 271 -47.00 -1.17 0.24
C GLN A 271 -45.94 -0.66 -0.75
N ASP A 272 -44.80 -0.20 -0.23
CA ASP A 272 -43.67 0.26 -1.02
C ASP A 272 -42.42 -0.52 -0.60
N GLU A 273 -42.06 -1.52 -1.41
CA GLU A 273 -40.89 -2.38 -1.18
C GLU A 273 -39.56 -1.60 -1.22
N SER A 274 -39.56 -0.34 -1.69
CA SER A 274 -38.39 0.54 -1.66
C SER A 274 -38.17 1.21 -0.30
N ARG A 275 -39.16 1.18 0.60
CA ARG A 275 -39.05 1.74 1.95
C ARG A 275 -38.63 0.66 2.94
N PHE A 276 -37.59 0.97 3.70
CA PHE A 276 -37.05 0.08 4.70
C PHE A 276 -36.76 0.85 5.99
N ALA A 277 -36.89 0.17 7.12
CA ALA A 277 -36.41 0.68 8.41
C ALA A 277 -35.39 -0.31 8.97
N PHE A 278 -34.23 0.22 9.35
CA PHE A 278 -33.20 -0.55 10.05
C PHE A 278 -32.77 0.20 11.28
N ASP A 279 -32.45 -0.55 12.33
CA ASP A 279 -31.93 -0.03 13.58
C ASP A 279 -30.86 -0.99 14.12
N PHE A 280 -29.93 -0.47 14.92
CA PHE A 280 -28.93 -1.27 15.62
C PHE A 280 -28.56 -0.63 16.95
N CYS A 281 -28.32 -1.48 17.95
CA CYS A 281 -28.02 -1.05 19.32
C CYS A 281 -26.78 -1.79 19.84
N SER A 282 -25.73 -1.02 20.15
CA SER A 282 -24.46 -1.54 20.69
C SER A 282 -24.64 -2.18 22.06
N PRO A 283 -23.75 -3.12 22.48
CA PRO A 283 -23.79 -3.68 23.82
C PRO A 283 -23.78 -2.63 24.94
N ASP A 284 -23.04 -1.53 24.77
CA ASP A 284 -23.00 -0.42 25.73
C ASP A 284 -24.35 0.30 25.83
N GLN A 285 -24.96 0.61 24.68
CA GLN A 285 -26.31 1.21 24.64
C GLN A 285 -27.35 0.26 25.27
N GLN A 286 -27.29 -1.04 24.99
CA GLN A 286 -28.17 -2.03 25.62
C GLN A 286 -28.05 -2.03 27.14
N ASN A 287 -26.83 -1.93 27.67
CA ASN A 287 -26.60 -1.88 29.11
C ASN A 287 -27.10 -0.56 29.72
N ARG A 288 -26.88 0.58 29.05
CA ARG A 288 -27.40 1.88 29.51
C ARG A 288 -28.92 1.93 29.49
N MET A 289 -29.57 1.38 28.47
CA MET A 289 -31.04 1.35 28.39
C MET A 289 -31.67 0.58 29.56
N LYS A 290 -31.01 -0.44 30.11
CA LYS A 290 -31.56 -1.21 31.25
C LYS A 290 -31.65 -0.37 32.53
N SER A 291 -30.77 0.61 32.72
CA SER A 291 -30.71 1.43 33.93
C SER A 291 -31.27 2.84 33.73
N SER A 292 -31.52 3.26 32.50
CA SER A 292 -32.07 4.59 32.22
C SER A 292 -33.55 4.70 32.53
N THR A 293 -33.91 5.84 33.11
CA THR A 293 -35.29 6.19 33.49
C THR A 293 -36.04 6.91 32.37
N SER A 294 -35.30 7.44 31.38
CA SER A 294 -35.88 8.15 30.24
C SER A 294 -35.01 7.99 28.99
N PHE A 295 -35.66 8.00 27.84
CA PHE A 295 -35.02 8.01 26.53
C PHE A 295 -35.78 8.97 25.60
N CYS A 296 -35.09 9.56 24.64
CA CYS A 296 -35.74 10.30 23.55
C CYS A 296 -35.17 9.87 22.19
N LEU A 297 -36.03 9.92 21.17
CA LEU A 297 -35.63 9.74 19.78
C LEU A 297 -35.56 11.11 19.13
N ASP A 298 -34.37 11.48 18.66
CA ASP A 298 -34.15 12.71 17.92
C ASP A 298 -34.11 12.42 16.42
N SER A 299 -34.92 13.11 15.62
CA SER A 299 -35.01 12.92 14.17
C SER A 299 -34.10 13.92 13.45
N THR A 300 -33.13 13.40 12.71
CA THR A 300 -32.27 14.18 11.82
C THR A 300 -32.76 14.07 10.38
N HIS A 301 -33.17 15.20 9.81
CA HIS A 301 -33.55 15.34 8.40
C HIS A 301 -32.36 15.79 7.54
N GLY A 302 -32.45 15.58 6.22
CA GLY A 302 -31.44 16.09 5.27
C GLY A 302 -30.11 15.33 5.31
N ILE A 303 -30.12 14.07 5.75
CA ILE A 303 -28.95 13.19 5.75
C ILE A 303 -28.54 12.74 4.35
N SER A 304 -29.44 12.85 3.37
CA SER A 304 -29.20 12.56 1.96
C SER A 304 -29.95 13.58 1.08
N SER A 305 -29.74 13.51 -0.23
CA SER A 305 -30.51 14.30 -1.20
C SER A 305 -31.98 13.88 -1.30
N ASN A 306 -32.34 12.71 -0.74
CA ASN A 306 -33.72 12.25 -0.67
C ASN A 306 -34.38 12.76 0.61
N ILE A 307 -35.41 13.59 0.47
CA ILE A 307 -36.13 14.18 1.60
C ILE A 307 -36.87 13.14 2.45
N ALA A 308 -37.12 11.95 1.91
CA ALA A 308 -37.76 10.85 2.62
C ALA A 308 -36.81 10.12 3.57
N ASP A 309 -35.49 10.33 3.46
CA ASP A 309 -34.51 9.70 4.32
C ASP A 309 -34.42 10.45 5.65
N VAL A 310 -34.72 9.75 6.74
CA VAL A 310 -34.69 10.29 8.10
C VAL A 310 -33.87 9.36 8.98
N LEU A 311 -32.91 9.91 9.72
CA LEU A 311 -32.13 9.19 10.71
C LEU A 311 -32.70 9.49 12.09
N TYR A 312 -33.07 8.47 12.84
CA TYR A 312 -33.44 8.61 14.24
C TYR A 312 -32.24 8.26 15.11
N THR A 313 -31.90 9.12 16.08
CA THR A 313 -30.87 8.86 17.06
C THR A 313 -31.51 8.66 18.43
N LEU A 314 -31.25 7.52 19.05
CA LEU A 314 -31.65 7.28 20.43
C LEU A 314 -30.70 7.98 21.39
N ILE A 315 -31.25 8.93 22.15
CA ILE A 315 -30.55 9.63 23.22
C ILE A 315 -31.03 9.07 24.55
N ILE A 316 -30.08 8.52 25.30
CA ILE A 316 -30.30 7.90 26.60
C ILE A 316 -29.82 8.89 27.68
N ARG A 317 -30.69 9.22 28.64
CA ARG A 317 -30.37 10.08 29.81
C ARG A 317 -30.39 9.29 31.11
#